data_AF-A0A5N6EMU6-F1
#
_entry.id   AF-A0A5N6EMU6-F1
#
_cell.length_a   1.000
_cell.length_b   1.000
_cell.length_c   1.000
_cell.angle_alpha   90.00
_cell.angle_beta   90.00
_cell.angle_gamma   90.00
#
_symmetry.space_group_name_H-M   'P 1'
#
loop_
_entity.id
_entity.type
_entity.pdbx_description
1 polymer ?
#
loop_
_entity_poly.entity_id
_entity_poly.type
_entity_poly.pdbx_seq_one_letter_code
_entity_poly.pdbx_strand_id
1 'polypeptide(L)'
;MLWDLNRQTFVRELPAKGHVDCARINDVTGEIAVCRGSRISLYTLNGALLLDQAVCESDDDQVMSCVFYEGVNNEWQERELLFTGHRRGVVNIWSKIVHNGRFEFELIRQLHHTDSSRDNGANISSGISCILTLPHVVYTGDEVGKVYEWSCVQRR
;
A
#
# COMPACT_ATOMS: atom_id res chain seq x y z
N MET A 1 -7.90 -10.10 -13.03
CA MET A 1 -9.04 -11.04 -13.11
C MET A 1 -9.37 -11.50 -11.70
N LEU A 2 -10.65 -11.67 -11.37
CA LEU A 2 -11.12 -12.27 -10.12
C LEU A 2 -11.64 -13.67 -10.41
N TRP A 3 -11.22 -14.64 -9.60
CA TRP A 3 -11.52 -16.05 -9.75
C TRP A 3 -12.06 -16.60 -8.44
N ASP A 4 -13.10 -17.42 -8.54
CA ASP A 4 -13.55 -18.25 -7.42
C ASP A 4 -12.71 -19.51 -7.41
N LEU A 5 -11.86 -19.66 -6.40
CA LEU A 5 -10.96 -20.81 -6.27
C LEU A 5 -11.69 -22.09 -5.83
N ASN A 6 -12.84 -21.97 -5.15
CA ASN A 6 -13.65 -23.12 -4.73
C ASN A 6 -14.40 -23.71 -5.92
N ARG A 7 -14.97 -22.86 -6.78
CA ARG A 7 -15.71 -23.28 -7.98
C ARG A 7 -14.83 -23.45 -9.20
N GLN A 8 -13.59 -23.00 -9.16
CA GLN A 8 -12.66 -22.95 -10.30
C GLN A 8 -13.23 -22.16 -11.48
N THR A 9 -14.02 -21.12 -11.20
CA THR A 9 -14.68 -20.33 -12.23
C THR A 9 -14.20 -18.89 -12.22
N PHE A 10 -14.02 -18.34 -13.42
CA PHE A 10 -13.87 -16.91 -13.61
C PHE A 10 -15.11 -16.16 -13.07
N VAL A 11 -14.88 -15.12 -12.27
CA VAL A 11 -15.95 -14.29 -11.69
C VAL A 11 -16.12 -13.00 -12.49
N ARG A 12 -15.06 -12.19 -12.59
CA ARG A 12 -15.08 -10.92 -13.34
C ARG A 12 -13.69 -10.37 -13.61
N GLU A 13 -13.62 -9.39 -14.50
CA GLU A 13 -12.45 -8.55 -14.71
C GLU A 13 -12.63 -7.20 -13.99
N LEU A 14 -11.55 -6.62 -13.47
CA LEU A 14 -11.58 -5.26 -12.90
C LEU A 14 -11.44 -4.24 -14.03
N PRO A 15 -12.12 -3.08 -13.98
CA PRO A 15 -12.27 -2.17 -15.11
C PRO A 15 -11.04 -1.28 -15.41
N ALA A 16 -9.82 -1.82 -15.34
CA ALA A 16 -8.59 -1.10 -15.71
C ALA A 16 -7.61 -1.99 -16.47
N LYS A 17 -7.00 -1.42 -17.52
CA LYS A 17 -6.01 -2.06 -18.38
C LYS A 17 -4.58 -1.69 -17.96
N GLY A 18 -3.60 -2.46 -18.42
CA GLY A 18 -2.18 -2.21 -18.19
C GLY A 18 -1.53 -3.22 -17.26
N HIS A 19 -0.20 -3.13 -17.16
CA HIS A 19 0.61 -3.97 -16.27
C HIS A 19 0.21 -3.72 -14.81
N VAL A 20 0.08 -4.80 -14.03
CA VAL A 20 -0.17 -4.75 -12.59
C VAL A 20 1.14 -5.04 -11.89
N ASP A 21 1.65 -4.09 -11.10
CA ASP A 21 2.90 -4.27 -10.37
C ASP A 21 2.65 -5.00 -9.05
N CYS A 22 1.60 -4.61 -8.32
CA CYS A 22 1.14 -5.34 -7.14
C CYS A 22 -0.37 -5.16 -6.91
N ALA A 23 -0.98 -6.12 -6.23
CA ALA A 23 -2.38 -6.08 -5.82
C ALA A 23 -2.57 -6.73 -4.45
N ARG A 24 -3.55 -6.22 -3.69
CA ARG A 24 -3.94 -6.77 -2.38
C ARG A 24 -5.44 -6.67 -2.18
N ILE A 25 -5.97 -7.59 -1.39
CA ILE A 25 -7.34 -7.54 -0.89
C ILE A 25 -7.24 -7.23 0.61
N ASN A 26 -8.12 -6.38 1.10
CA ASN A 26 -8.31 -6.15 2.53
C ASN A 26 -9.21 -7.27 3.06
N ASP A 27 -8.75 -8.04 4.03
CA ASP A 27 -9.45 -9.22 4.53
C ASP A 27 -10.69 -8.85 5.38
N VAL A 28 -10.77 -7.61 5.87
CA VAL A 28 -11.89 -7.10 6.67
C VAL A 28 -12.98 -6.50 5.78
N THR A 29 -12.63 -5.66 4.81
CA THR A 29 -13.59 -4.90 3.99
C THR A 29 -13.87 -5.55 2.63
N GLY A 30 -13.01 -6.47 2.19
CA GLY A 30 -13.05 -7.07 0.85
C GLY A 30 -12.65 -6.10 -0.26
N GLU A 31 -12.12 -4.92 0.06
CA GLU A 31 -11.65 -3.97 -0.93
C GLU A 31 -10.36 -4.42 -1.59
N ILE A 32 -10.22 -4.11 -2.87
CA ILE A 32 -9.13 -4.60 -3.71
C ILE A 32 -8.29 -3.40 -4.16
N ALA A 33 -7.06 -3.31 -3.67
CA ALA A 33 -6.08 -2.35 -4.15
C ALA A 33 -5.28 -2.96 -5.31
N VAL A 34 -5.15 -2.21 -6.40
CA VAL A 34 -4.32 -2.59 -7.55
C VAL A 34 -3.41 -1.42 -7.92
N CYS A 35 -2.11 -1.67 -7.95
CA CYS A 35 -1.10 -0.66 -8.25
C CYS A 35 -0.55 -0.86 -9.66
N ARG A 36 -0.40 0.25 -10.40
CA ARG A 36 0.11 0.30 -11.78
C ARG A 36 0.99 1.54 -11.95
N GLY A 37 2.29 1.35 -12.05
CA GLY A 37 3.29 2.41 -12.05
C GLY A 37 3.12 3.32 -10.83
N SER A 38 2.81 4.59 -11.10
CA SER A 38 2.61 5.63 -10.09
C SER A 38 1.18 5.75 -9.57
N ARG A 39 0.26 4.85 -9.95
CA ARG A 39 -1.17 4.94 -9.59
C ARG A 39 -1.65 3.76 -8.76
N ILE A 40 -2.64 4.03 -7.91
CA ILE A 40 -3.42 3.03 -7.19
C ILE A 40 -4.89 3.19 -7.57
N SER A 41 -5.51 2.07 -7.94
CA SER A 41 -6.96 1.96 -8.07
C SER A 41 -7.50 1.09 -6.93
N LEU A 42 -8.57 1.54 -6.28
CA LEU A 42 -9.27 0.79 -5.24
C LEU A 42 -10.64 0.37 -5.75
N TYR A 43 -11.00 -0.89 -5.53
CA TYR A 43 -12.28 -1.47 -5.95
C TYR A 43 -12.99 -2.11 -4.78
N THR A 44 -14.32 -2.16 -4.86
CA THR A 44 -15.10 -3.09 -4.03
C THR A 44 -14.79 -4.54 -4.42
N LEU A 45 -15.20 -5.50 -3.58
CA LEU A 45 -15.14 -6.93 -3.91
C LEU A 45 -15.91 -7.29 -5.20
N ASN A 46 -16.95 -6.51 -5.51
CA ASN A 46 -17.72 -6.60 -6.75
C ASN A 46 -17.05 -5.89 -7.93
N GLY A 47 -15.82 -5.41 -7.81
CA GLY A 47 -15.08 -4.76 -8.89
C GLY A 47 -15.61 -3.38 -9.32
N ALA A 48 -16.52 -2.78 -8.55
CA ALA A 48 -16.87 -1.37 -8.73
C ALA A 48 -15.71 -0.49 -8.27
N LEU A 49 -15.29 0.48 -9.10
CA LEU A 49 -14.21 1.41 -8.80
C LEU A 49 -14.64 2.38 -7.69
N LEU A 50 -13.83 2.49 -6.64
CA LEU A 50 -14.01 3.43 -5.53
C LEU A 50 -13.17 4.70 -5.74
N LEU A 51 -11.90 4.55 -6.11
CA LEU A 51 -11.01 5.65 -6.47
C LEU A 51 -9.89 5.18 -7.41
N ASP A 52 -9.31 6.12 -8.15
CA ASP A 52 -8.09 5.93 -8.94
C ASP A 52 -7.21 7.18 -8.81
N GLN A 53 -6.04 7.04 -8.20
CA GLN A 53 -5.22 8.18 -7.75
C GLN A 53 -3.73 7.97 -8.05
N ALA A 54 -3.03 9.04 -8.48
CA ALA A 54 -1.58 9.06 -8.54
C ALA A 54 -1.00 9.23 -7.13
N VAL A 55 0.00 8.43 -6.78
CA VAL A 55 0.55 8.34 -5.41
C VAL A 55 2.07 8.54 -5.35
N CYS A 56 2.72 8.73 -6.50
CA CYS A 56 4.13 9.06 -6.58
C CYS A 56 4.30 10.56 -6.82
N GLU A 57 5.33 11.14 -6.21
CA GLU A 57 5.66 12.57 -6.34
C GLU A 57 6.54 12.89 -7.56
N SER A 58 7.25 11.88 -8.08
CA SER A 58 8.17 11.99 -9.21
C SER A 58 7.80 11.03 -10.32
N ASP A 59 8.08 11.43 -11.57
CA ASP A 59 7.81 10.62 -12.77
C ASP A 59 8.69 9.35 -12.85
N ASP A 60 9.82 9.33 -12.12
CA ASP A 60 10.73 8.17 -12.07
C ASP A 60 10.43 7.19 -10.92
N ASP A 61 9.40 7.49 -10.12
CA ASP A 61 8.96 6.68 -9.00
C ASP A 61 7.78 5.76 -9.38
N GLN A 62 7.66 4.64 -8.68
CA GLN A 62 6.60 3.66 -8.91
C GLN A 62 6.29 2.91 -7.61
N VAL A 63 5.03 2.48 -7.49
CA VAL A 63 4.63 1.58 -6.41
C VAL A 63 5.18 0.19 -6.69
N MET A 64 5.99 -0.33 -5.76
CA MET A 64 6.62 -1.65 -5.84
C MET A 64 5.89 -2.67 -4.98
N SER A 65 5.29 -2.23 -3.88
CA SER A 65 4.53 -3.08 -2.98
C SER A 65 3.38 -2.31 -2.33
N CYS A 66 2.31 -3.02 -1.96
CA CYS A 66 1.23 -2.45 -1.17
C CYS A 66 0.73 -3.47 -0.15
N VAL A 67 0.19 -2.98 0.97
CA VAL A 67 -0.47 -3.79 2.00
C VAL A 67 -1.47 -2.95 2.80
N PHE A 68 -2.61 -3.53 3.15
CA PHE A 68 -3.56 -2.91 4.06
C PHE A 68 -3.10 -3.08 5.51
N TYR A 69 -3.42 -2.11 6.36
CA TYR A 69 -3.32 -2.30 7.80
C TYR A 69 -4.66 -2.74 8.35
N GLU A 70 -4.68 -3.93 8.95
CA GLU A 70 -5.92 -4.58 9.40
C GLU A 70 -6.06 -4.56 10.94
N GLY A 71 -5.15 -3.87 11.62
CA GLY A 71 -5.23 -3.67 13.07
C GLY A 71 -4.80 -4.87 13.91
N VAL A 72 -5.27 -4.88 15.15
CA VAL A 72 -5.02 -5.93 16.15
C VAL A 72 -6.31 -6.66 16.42
N ASN A 73 -6.35 -7.99 16.27
CA ASN A 73 -7.43 -8.84 16.79
C ASN A 73 -8.86 -8.35 16.49
N ASN A 74 -9.12 -7.86 15.26
CA ASN A 74 -10.46 -7.37 14.88
C ASN A 74 -10.93 -6.12 15.64
N GLU A 75 -10.02 -5.36 16.25
CA GLU A 75 -10.34 -4.04 16.81
C GLU A 75 -10.78 -3.09 15.70
N TRP A 76 -11.86 -2.34 15.98
CA TRP A 76 -12.34 -1.30 15.09
C TRP A 76 -11.22 -0.33 14.75
N GLN A 77 -10.85 -0.28 13.47
CA GLN A 77 -9.88 0.69 12.98
C GLN A 77 -10.60 2.00 12.72
N GLU A 78 -10.17 3.06 13.41
CA GLU A 78 -10.70 4.41 13.19
C GLU A 78 -10.39 4.90 11.76
N ARG A 79 -9.31 4.39 11.15
CA ARG A 79 -8.88 4.74 9.80
C ARG A 79 -8.51 3.49 9.00
N GLU A 80 -9.01 3.40 7.78
CA GLU A 80 -8.54 2.43 6.78
C GLU A 80 -7.20 2.91 6.23
N LEU A 81 -6.11 2.22 6.61
CA LEU A 81 -4.77 2.58 6.16
C LEU A 81 -4.27 1.63 5.07
N LEU A 82 -3.62 2.23 4.06
CA LEU A 82 -2.89 1.52 3.02
C LEU A 82 -1.43 1.95 3.07
N PHE A 83 -0.52 0.98 3.07
CA PHE A 83 0.92 1.20 2.98
C PHE A 83 1.34 0.92 1.55
N THR A 84 2.18 1.78 0.98
CA THR A 84 2.84 1.53 -0.30
C THR A 84 4.33 1.72 -0.22
N GLY A 85 5.07 0.73 -0.72
CA GLY A 85 6.53 0.77 -0.86
C GLY A 85 6.91 1.26 -2.24
N HIS A 86 7.88 2.16 -2.29
CA HIS A 86 8.29 2.89 -3.49
C HIS A 86 9.77 2.69 -3.77
N ARG A 87 10.24 3.29 -4.87
CA ARG A 87 11.69 3.38 -5.12
C ARG A 87 12.35 4.25 -4.06
N ARG A 88 13.68 4.16 -3.95
CA ARG A 88 14.49 5.03 -3.08
C ARG A 88 14.06 4.97 -1.61
N GLY A 89 13.75 3.78 -1.12
CA GLY A 89 13.55 3.54 0.31
C GLY A 89 12.37 4.27 0.96
N VAL A 90 11.32 4.62 0.21
CA VAL A 90 10.15 5.31 0.76
C VAL A 90 9.00 4.33 0.99
N VAL A 91 8.35 4.45 2.15
CA VAL A 91 7.02 3.90 2.37
C VAL A 91 6.04 5.01 2.65
N ASN A 92 4.98 5.11 1.86
CA ASN A 92 3.89 6.04 2.06
C ASN A 92 2.74 5.36 2.82
N ILE A 93 2.21 6.04 3.84
CA ILE A 93 1.09 5.60 4.66
C ILE A 93 -0.10 6.50 4.34
N TRP A 94 -1.12 5.90 3.74
CA TRP A 94 -2.31 6.58 3.27
C TRP A 94 -3.49 6.27 4.18
N SER A 95 -4.34 7.27 4.43
CA SER A 95 -5.68 7.06 4.98
C SER A 95 -6.68 7.24 3.85
N LYS A 96 -7.59 6.28 3.69
CA LYS A 96 -8.75 6.50 2.82
C LYS A 96 -9.72 7.44 3.53
N ILE A 97 -10.09 8.53 2.87
CA ILE A 97 -11.01 9.54 3.39
C ILE A 97 -12.13 9.80 2.38
N VAL A 98 -13.19 10.44 2.85
CA VAL A 98 -14.22 11.01 1.95
C VAL A 98 -13.99 12.51 1.88
N HIS A 99 -13.64 12.99 0.70
CA HIS A 99 -13.45 14.41 0.42
C HIS A 99 -14.37 14.81 -0.75
N ASN A 100 -15.21 15.83 -0.52
CA ASN A 100 -16.21 16.30 -1.49
C ASN A 100 -17.10 15.17 -2.07
N GLY A 101 -17.50 14.22 -1.23
CA GLY A 101 -18.36 13.10 -1.61
C GLY A 101 -17.68 12.01 -2.45
N ARG A 102 -16.35 12.02 -2.55
CA ARG A 102 -15.56 11.00 -3.25
C ARG A 102 -14.53 10.39 -2.31
N PHE A 103 -14.16 9.13 -2.57
CA PHE A 103 -13.06 8.50 -1.87
C PHE A 103 -11.72 9.00 -2.42
N GLU A 104 -10.82 9.34 -1.51
CA GLU A 104 -9.46 9.78 -1.81
C GLU A 104 -8.47 9.15 -0.82
N PHE A 105 -7.21 8.99 -1.24
CA PHE A 105 -6.13 8.65 -0.32
C PHE A 105 -5.42 9.92 0.14
N GLU A 106 -5.48 10.19 1.44
CA GLU A 106 -4.72 11.25 2.09
C GLU A 106 -3.40 10.68 2.62
N LEU A 107 -2.27 11.31 2.27
CA LEU A 107 -0.97 10.93 2.80
C LEU A 107 -0.86 11.37 4.27
N ILE A 108 -0.76 10.40 5.18
CA ILE A 108 -0.66 10.68 6.62
C ILE A 108 0.79 10.73 7.08
N ARG A 109 1.65 9.87 6.52
CA ARG A 109 3.04 9.72 6.94
C ARG A 109 3.88 9.07 5.86
N GLN A 110 5.18 9.39 5.87
CA GLN A 110 6.20 8.70 5.09
C GLN A 110 7.24 8.09 6.02
N LEU A 111 7.70 6.88 5.70
CA LEU A 111 8.85 6.23 6.33
C LEU A 111 10.02 6.32 5.37
N HIS A 112 11.10 6.93 5.82
CA HIS A 112 12.32 7.15 5.04
C HIS A 112 13.40 6.18 5.50
N HIS A 113 13.76 5.25 4.64
CA HIS A 113 14.86 4.33 4.89
C HIS A 113 16.15 5.05 4.52
N THR A 114 16.90 5.52 5.52
CA THR A 114 18.15 6.24 5.32
C THR A 114 19.35 5.31 5.39
N ASP A 115 20.42 5.70 4.69
CA ASP A 115 21.70 5.01 4.76
C ASP A 115 22.52 5.59 5.92
N SER A 116 22.67 4.84 7.01
CA SER A 116 23.46 5.27 8.17
C SER A 116 24.95 5.42 7.87
N SER A 117 25.44 4.91 6.73
CA SER A 117 26.81 5.15 6.29
C SER A 117 27.00 6.51 5.60
N ARG A 118 25.90 7.18 5.25
CA ARG A 118 25.91 8.49 4.58
C ARG A 118 25.43 9.55 5.57
N ASP A 119 26.34 10.43 5.99
CA ASP A 119 26.04 11.56 6.89
C ASP A 119 25.14 12.66 6.28
N ASN A 120 24.66 12.46 5.04
CA ASN A 120 23.79 13.41 4.37
C ASN A 120 22.29 13.17 4.65
N GLY A 121 21.93 12.10 5.38
CA GLY A 121 20.54 11.76 5.67
C GLY A 121 19.71 11.38 4.45
N ALA A 122 20.35 11.06 3.32
CA ALA A 122 19.66 10.64 2.11
C ALA A 122 19.03 9.25 2.28
N ASN A 123 17.91 9.04 1.59
CA ASN A 123 17.32 7.71 1.50
C ASN A 123 18.27 6.73 0.81
N ILE A 124 18.12 5.45 1.13
CA ILE A 124 18.71 4.34 0.37
C ILE A 124 18.23 4.41 -1.08
N SER A 125 19.04 3.95 -2.02
CA SER A 125 18.63 3.85 -3.43
C SER A 125 17.67 2.68 -3.66
N SER A 126 17.77 1.63 -2.85
CA SER A 126 17.00 0.40 -2.98
C SER A 126 15.49 0.64 -2.80
N GLY A 127 14.68 0.08 -3.68
CA GLY A 127 13.22 0.13 -3.59
C GLY A 127 12.64 -0.82 -2.53
N ILE A 128 11.51 -0.45 -1.93
CA ILE A 128 10.82 -1.26 -0.92
C ILE A 128 9.92 -2.29 -1.61
N SER A 129 10.43 -3.52 -1.67
CA SER A 129 9.84 -4.64 -2.40
C SER A 129 8.75 -5.40 -1.62
N CYS A 130 8.75 -5.32 -0.29
CA CYS A 130 7.74 -5.95 0.54
C CYS A 130 7.49 -5.19 1.84
N ILE A 131 6.26 -5.31 2.35
CA ILE A 131 5.81 -4.72 3.60
C ILE A 131 4.94 -5.74 4.33
N LEU A 132 5.19 -5.93 5.62
CA LEU A 132 4.37 -6.70 6.53
C LEU A 132 3.89 -5.80 7.67
N THR A 133 2.59 -5.60 7.74
CA THR A 133 1.92 -4.85 8.79
C THR A 133 1.51 -5.81 9.91
N LEU A 134 1.95 -5.50 11.13
CA LEU A 134 1.52 -6.17 12.35
C LEU A 134 0.95 -5.13 13.33
N PRO A 135 0.16 -5.56 14.33
CA PRO A 135 -0.44 -4.72 15.36
C PRO A 135 0.37 -3.54 15.92
N HIS A 136 1.67 -3.76 16.17
CA HIS A 136 2.52 -2.79 16.84
C HIS A 136 3.84 -2.55 16.11
N VAL A 137 4.02 -3.18 14.95
CA VAL A 137 5.26 -3.15 14.22
C VAL A 137 4.99 -3.29 12.73
N VAL A 138 5.77 -2.58 11.93
CA VAL A 138 5.77 -2.74 10.48
C VAL A 138 7.17 -3.19 10.07
N TYR A 139 7.24 -4.28 9.33
CA TYR A 139 8.47 -4.73 8.69
C TYR A 139 8.45 -4.32 7.22
N THR A 140 9.58 -3.83 6.74
CA THR A 140 9.79 -3.47 5.34
C THR A 140 11.04 -4.18 4.83
N GLY A 141 10.97 -4.70 3.61
CA GLY A 141 12.10 -5.34 2.94
C GLY A 141 12.41 -4.63 1.63
N ASP A 142 13.70 -4.37 1.38
CA ASP A 142 14.15 -3.76 0.14
C ASP A 142 14.54 -4.80 -0.93
N GLU A 143 14.78 -4.35 -2.15
CA GLU A 143 15.14 -5.22 -3.29
C GLU A 143 16.52 -5.89 -3.17
N VAL A 144 17.35 -5.48 -2.20
CA VAL A 144 18.66 -6.11 -1.92
C VAL A 144 18.59 -7.08 -0.74
N GLY A 145 17.40 -7.32 -0.18
CA GLY A 145 17.15 -8.29 0.88
C GLY A 145 17.40 -7.77 2.29
N LYS A 146 17.54 -6.46 2.48
CA LYS A 146 17.65 -5.85 3.82
C LYS A 146 16.26 -5.64 4.40
N VAL A 147 16.12 -5.98 5.68
CA VAL A 147 14.86 -5.85 6.44
C VAL A 147 14.99 -4.76 7.49
N TYR A 148 13.94 -3.97 7.64
CA TYR A 148 13.84 -2.90 8.61
C TYR A 148 12.59 -3.09 9.46
N GLU A 149 12.68 -2.63 10.71
CA GLU A 149 11.60 -2.70 11.70
C GLU A 149 11.17 -1.28 12.09
N TRP A 150 9.87 -1.03 12.11
CA TRP A 150 9.27 0.25 12.50
C TRP A 150 8.26 0.03 13.61
N SER A 151 8.52 0.57 14.81
CA SER A 151 7.58 0.46 15.93
C SER A 151 6.41 1.45 15.79
N CYS A 152 5.19 0.97 15.97
CA CYS A 152 4.00 1.81 16.01
C CYS A 152 3.84 2.42 17.41
N VAL A 153 4.25 3.67 17.59
CA VAL A 153 4.08 4.36 18.88
C VAL A 153 2.71 5.03 18.93
N GLN A 154 1.82 4.58 19.81
CA GLN A 154 0.59 5.30 20.14
C GLN A 154 0.96 6.62 20.81
N ARG A 155 0.59 7.75 20.19
CA ARG A 155 0.63 9.04 20.87
C ARG A 155 -0.47 9.03 21.93
N ARG A 156 -0.07 9.18 23.20
CA ARG A 156 -0.96 9.40 24.34
C ARG A 156 -1.61 10.78 24.28
#